data_AF-A0A9X1X5A3-F1
#
_entry.id   AF-A0A9X1X5A3-F1
#
_cell.length_a   1.000
_cell.length_b   1.000
_cell.length_c   1.000
_cell.angle_alpha   90.00
_cell.angle_beta   90.00
_cell.angle_gamma   90.00
#
_symmetry.space_group_name_H-M   'P 1'
#
loop_
_entity.id
_entity.type
_entity.pdbx_description
1 polymer ?
#
loop_
_entity_poly.entity_id
_entity_poly.type
_entity_poly.pdbx_seq_one_letter_code
_entity_poly.pdbx_strand_id
1 'polypeptide(L)'
;MLEALKPYIPYGLVKRYRRWLQNQQLRLYRGDKVECPLCRAIYKEFAPKGLSGGKHNRCINCQSLPGHRLQYLFLKNKTPLFRSSATIRLLHIAPEKPLFDQLVKRSNLKYTRCDKSPDAYHLRDVTEVEEVDVSKMPYGDGSFDVILCNHVLEYVDDDQQALRELYRVMTPGGWGIFQVPMAIGRDRTYEAAFITDAKERKEVLRGHSGVRLYGRDYLERLKKAGFTVAVDLYGKQMNPEDARKYGINPNEMIFLCKK
;
A
#
# COMPACT_ATOMS: atom_id res chain seq x y z
N MET A 1 23.86 -8.74 15.25
CA MET A 1 24.12 -7.92 16.45
C MET A 1 23.08 -6.81 16.65
N LEU A 2 22.82 -5.90 15.69
CA LEU A 2 21.81 -4.83 15.84
C LEU A 2 20.34 -5.32 15.86
N GLU A 3 19.99 -6.37 15.12
CA GLU A 3 18.64 -6.97 15.12
C GLU A 3 18.25 -7.56 16.49
N ALA A 4 19.19 -8.25 17.14
CA ALA A 4 19.00 -8.87 18.45
C ALA A 4 18.81 -7.85 19.59
N LEU A 5 19.25 -6.60 19.39
CA LEU A 5 19.10 -5.52 20.38
C LEU A 5 17.78 -4.76 20.22
N LYS A 6 17.07 -4.88 19.08
CA LYS A 6 15.81 -4.17 18.82
C LYS A 6 14.76 -4.30 19.95
N PRO A 7 14.56 -5.48 20.58
CA PRO A 7 13.57 -5.62 21.66
C PRO A 7 13.93 -4.83 22.93
N TYR A 8 15.22 -4.56 23.14
CA TYR A 8 15.74 -3.94 24.36
C TYR A 8 15.90 -2.42 24.24
N ILE A 9 15.68 -1.83 23.06
CA ILE A 9 15.75 -0.38 22.89
C ILE A 9 14.38 0.21 23.25
N PRO A 10 14.27 1.04 24.30
CA PRO A 10 13.02 1.66 24.70
C PRO A 10 12.35 2.39 23.54
N TYR A 11 11.06 2.13 23.33
CA TYR A 11 10.28 2.74 22.23
C TYR A 11 10.43 4.27 22.17
N GLY A 12 10.41 4.92 23.34
CA GLY A 12 10.60 6.37 23.46
C GLY A 12 11.94 6.87 22.92
N LEU A 13 13.03 6.11 23.11
CA LEU A 13 14.35 6.47 22.59
C LEU A 13 14.40 6.31 21.06
N VAL A 14 13.85 5.23 20.52
CA VAL A 14 13.72 5.03 19.07
C VAL A 14 12.93 6.18 18.44
N LYS A 15 11.81 6.57 19.06
CA LYS A 15 10.95 7.67 18.58
C LYS A 15 11.67 9.01 18.60
N ARG A 16 12.40 9.33 19.68
CA ARG A 16 13.22 10.55 19.79
C ARG A 16 14.31 10.60 18.73
N TYR A 17 15.05 9.50 18.54
CA TYR A 17 16.10 9.41 17.54
C TYR A 17 15.54 9.56 16.12
N ARG A 18 14.44 8.87 15.78
CA ARG A 18 13.77 9.04 14.48
C ARG A 18 13.33 10.47 14.23
N ARG A 19 12.77 11.14 15.24
CA ARG A 19 12.37 12.56 15.14
C ARG A 19 13.56 13.49 14.95
N TRP A 20 14.67 13.24 15.64
CA TRP A 20 15.91 13.99 15.42
C TRP A 20 16.44 13.81 14.00
N LEU A 21 16.53 12.56 13.50
CA LEU A 21 16.94 12.28 12.11
C LEU A 21 16.01 12.95 11.09
N GLN A 22 14.70 12.88 11.34
CA GLN A 22 13.70 13.54 10.50
C GLN A 22 13.94 15.06 10.44
N ASN A 23 14.19 15.71 11.57
CA ASN A 23 14.48 17.14 11.63
C ASN A 23 15.75 17.51 10.84
N GLN A 24 16.81 16.69 10.89
CA GLN A 24 18.01 16.90 10.08
C GLN A 24 17.70 16.78 8.59
N GLN A 25 16.92 15.76 8.18
CA GLN A 25 16.47 15.61 6.80
C GLN A 25 15.62 16.81 6.34
N LEU A 26 14.70 17.30 7.18
CA LEU A 26 13.87 18.48 6.85
C LEU A 26 14.73 19.72 6.58
N ARG A 27 15.84 19.91 7.30
CA ARG A 27 16.78 21.01 7.03
C ARG A 27 17.52 20.80 5.71
N LEU A 28 18.06 19.60 5.48
CA LEU A 28 18.83 19.28 4.28
C LEU A 28 18.00 19.39 2.99
N TYR A 29 16.72 19.02 3.05
CA TYR A 29 15.80 19.00 1.89
C TYR A 29 14.87 20.22 1.83
N ARG A 30 15.20 21.31 2.56
CA ARG A 30 14.42 22.56 2.53
C ARG A 30 14.32 23.11 1.10
N GLY A 31 13.10 23.44 0.69
CA GLY A 31 12.76 24.05 -0.60
C GLY A 31 11.28 23.90 -0.90
N ASP A 32 10.87 24.21 -2.12
CA ASP A 32 9.47 24.43 -2.52
C ASP A 32 9.03 23.68 -3.80
N LYS A 33 9.91 22.86 -4.38
CA LYS A 33 9.68 22.21 -5.69
C LYS A 33 8.69 21.05 -5.66
N VAL A 34 8.59 20.33 -4.54
CA VAL A 34 7.72 19.15 -4.41
C VAL A 34 6.86 19.22 -3.17
N GLU A 35 5.67 18.64 -3.23
CA GLU A 35 4.70 18.61 -2.13
C GLU A 35 4.21 17.18 -1.91
N CYS A 36 4.09 16.72 -0.66
CA CYS A 36 3.39 15.47 -0.37
C CYS A 36 1.87 15.71 -0.28
N PRO A 37 1.03 15.10 -1.13
CA PRO A 37 -0.41 15.33 -1.08
C PRO A 37 -1.09 14.77 0.18
N LEU A 38 -0.47 13.82 0.89
CA LEU A 38 -1.04 13.25 2.13
C LEU A 38 -0.78 14.16 3.35
N CYS A 39 0.43 14.71 3.48
CA CYS A 39 0.80 15.48 4.69
C CYS A 39 1.12 16.95 4.43
N ARG A 40 1.00 17.41 3.18
CA ARG A 40 1.24 18.80 2.72
C ARG A 40 2.62 19.36 2.98
N ALA A 41 3.59 18.52 3.36
CA ALA A 41 4.95 18.95 3.55
C ALA A 41 5.62 19.21 2.20
N ILE A 42 6.44 20.26 2.15
CA ILE A 42 7.06 20.79 0.93
C ILE A 42 8.58 20.71 1.04
N TYR A 43 9.25 20.33 -0.04
CA TYR A 43 10.69 20.09 -0.10
C TYR A 43 11.30 20.58 -1.42
N LYS A 44 12.63 20.70 -1.48
CA LYS A 44 13.35 20.88 -2.76
C LYS A 44 13.30 19.64 -3.64
N GLU A 45 13.18 18.45 -3.03
CA GLU A 45 12.99 17.15 -3.66
C GLU A 45 12.57 16.13 -2.58
N PHE A 46 12.06 14.96 -2.98
CA PHE A 46 11.79 13.88 -2.02
C PHE A 46 13.08 13.17 -1.60
N ALA A 47 13.10 12.64 -0.39
CA ALA A 47 14.28 11.93 0.12
C ALA A 47 14.41 10.53 -0.53
N PRO A 48 15.62 9.96 -0.58
CA PRO A 48 15.83 8.57 -0.99
C PRO A 48 15.11 7.60 -0.03
N LYS A 49 14.72 6.44 -0.57
CA LYS A 49 14.27 5.28 0.23
C LYS A 49 15.50 4.48 0.69
N GLY A 50 15.61 4.26 2.01
CA GLY A 50 16.72 3.53 2.62
C GLY A 50 17.99 4.36 2.81
N LEU A 51 19.00 3.77 3.46
CA LEU A 51 20.30 4.41 3.74
C LEU A 51 21.25 4.39 2.54
N SER A 52 20.98 3.55 1.54
CA SER A 52 21.85 3.27 0.39
C SER A 52 21.54 4.10 -0.86
N GLY A 53 20.95 5.30 -0.72
CA GLY A 53 20.80 6.23 -1.85
C GLY A 53 19.82 5.78 -2.94
N GLY A 54 18.72 5.10 -2.58
CA GLY A 54 17.68 4.70 -3.54
C GLY A 54 16.94 5.88 -4.19
N LYS A 55 15.97 5.61 -5.08
CA LYS A 55 15.18 6.65 -5.77
C LYS A 55 14.65 7.71 -4.80
N HIS A 56 14.84 8.99 -5.14
CA HIS A 56 14.39 10.17 -4.39
C HIS A 56 12.87 10.33 -4.46
N ASN A 57 12.16 9.54 -3.67
CA ASN A 57 10.70 9.40 -3.80
C ASN A 57 9.94 9.23 -2.49
N ARG A 58 10.62 9.35 -1.35
CA ARG A 58 10.05 9.19 -0.01
C ARG A 58 9.77 10.54 0.64
N CYS A 59 8.58 10.72 1.20
CA CYS A 59 8.27 11.89 2.02
C CYS A 59 9.00 11.82 3.36
N ILE A 60 9.68 12.90 3.76
CA ILE A 60 10.41 12.95 5.04
C ILE A 60 9.44 12.96 6.23
N ASN A 61 8.29 13.64 6.09
CA ASN A 61 7.32 13.80 7.16
C ASN A 61 6.51 12.51 7.39
N CYS A 62 5.72 12.09 6.41
CA CYS A 62 4.81 10.94 6.56
C CYS A 62 5.33 9.62 5.96
N GLN A 63 6.55 9.59 5.39
CA GLN A 63 7.13 8.38 4.80
C GLN A 63 6.38 7.81 3.59
N SER A 64 5.47 8.57 2.99
CA SER A 64 4.77 8.15 1.75
C SER A 64 5.73 7.94 0.58
N LEU A 65 5.35 6.99 -0.29
CA LEU A 65 6.02 6.65 -1.55
C LEU A 65 5.13 7.07 -2.73
N PRO A 66 5.63 7.05 -3.99
CA PRO A 66 4.83 7.40 -5.17
C PRO A 66 3.49 6.69 -5.24
N GLY A 67 3.46 5.37 -4.99
CA GLY A 67 2.24 4.56 -5.00
C GLY A 67 1.19 5.03 -3.99
N HIS A 68 1.59 5.27 -2.73
CA HIS A 68 0.68 5.79 -1.70
C HIS A 68 0.10 7.16 -2.08
N ARG A 69 0.91 8.04 -2.69
CA ARG A 69 0.48 9.37 -3.13
C ARG A 69 -0.48 9.29 -4.29
N LEU A 70 -0.19 8.45 -5.28
CA LEU A 70 -1.06 8.20 -6.41
C LEU A 70 -2.40 7.64 -5.95
N GLN A 71 -2.39 6.59 -5.12
CA GLN A 71 -3.60 5.96 -4.63
C GLN A 71 -4.42 6.92 -3.77
N TYR A 72 -3.80 7.70 -2.87
CA TYR A 72 -4.49 8.75 -2.13
C TYR A 72 -5.20 9.75 -3.05
N LEU A 73 -4.49 10.26 -4.06
CA LEU A 73 -5.06 11.21 -5.01
C LEU A 73 -6.18 10.58 -5.84
N PHE A 74 -6.04 9.31 -6.25
CA PHE A 74 -7.09 8.58 -6.95
C PHE A 74 -8.33 8.42 -6.07
N LEU A 75 -8.17 7.90 -4.85
CA LEU A 75 -9.27 7.73 -3.90
C LEU A 75 -9.97 9.06 -3.62
N LYS A 76 -9.21 10.15 -3.45
CA LYS A 76 -9.74 11.48 -3.20
C LYS A 76 -10.49 12.06 -4.41
N ASN A 77 -9.99 11.83 -5.63
CA ASN A 77 -10.46 12.54 -6.81
C ASN A 77 -11.46 11.75 -7.67
N LYS A 78 -11.32 10.44 -7.73
CA LYS A 78 -12.04 9.53 -8.63
C LYS A 78 -13.04 8.62 -7.92
N THR A 79 -13.11 8.65 -6.59
CA THR A 79 -14.01 7.80 -5.81
C THR A 79 -14.81 8.63 -4.80
N PRO A 80 -15.96 8.11 -4.32
CA PRO A 80 -16.74 8.80 -3.30
C PRO A 80 -16.13 8.69 -1.89
N LEU A 81 -15.05 7.93 -1.68
CA LEU A 81 -14.53 7.56 -0.35
C LEU A 81 -14.31 8.76 0.59
N PHE A 82 -13.77 9.87 0.05
CA PHE A 82 -13.48 11.09 0.83
C PHE A 82 -14.55 12.18 0.74
N ARG A 83 -15.56 12.02 -0.11
CA ARG A 83 -16.57 13.06 -0.41
C ARG A 83 -17.99 12.65 -0.03
N SER A 84 -18.24 11.35 0.12
CA SER A 84 -19.54 10.81 0.49
C SER A 84 -19.94 11.24 1.89
N SER A 85 -21.21 11.65 2.04
CA SER A 85 -21.86 11.81 3.35
C SER A 85 -22.33 10.47 3.93
N ALA A 86 -22.50 9.45 3.10
CA ALA A 86 -22.90 8.12 3.55
C ALA A 86 -21.75 7.42 4.28
N THR A 87 -22.11 6.64 5.30
CA THR A 87 -21.18 5.77 6.02
C THR A 87 -20.72 4.63 5.12
N ILE A 88 -19.41 4.45 4.99
CA ILE A 88 -18.77 3.42 4.16
C ILE A 88 -18.05 2.44 5.09
N ARG A 89 -18.30 1.13 4.93
CA ARG A 89 -17.54 0.06 5.59
C ARG A 89 -16.28 -0.22 4.78
N LEU A 90 -15.14 0.20 5.31
CA LEU A 90 -13.84 0.07 4.67
C LEU A 90 -13.03 -1.03 5.36
N LEU A 91 -12.60 -2.03 4.58
CA LEU A 91 -11.55 -2.97 4.98
C LEU A 91 -10.21 -2.52 4.39
N HIS A 92 -9.18 -2.43 5.21
CA HIS A 92 -7.82 -2.15 4.77
C HIS A 92 -6.86 -3.20 5.32
N ILE A 93 -6.36 -4.01 4.39
CA ILE A 93 -5.47 -5.12 4.65
C ILE A 93 -4.03 -4.63 4.52
N ALA A 94 -3.20 -4.94 5.51
CA ALA A 94 -1.84 -4.44 5.67
C ALA A 94 -1.73 -2.91 5.61
N PRO A 95 -2.41 -2.18 6.52
CA PRO A 95 -2.61 -0.74 6.41
C PRO A 95 -1.30 0.05 6.40
N GLU A 96 -0.94 0.65 5.26
CA GLU A 96 0.25 1.47 5.19
C GLU A 96 0.01 2.78 5.94
N LYS A 97 0.93 3.10 6.86
CA LYS A 97 0.83 4.28 7.72
C LYS A 97 0.38 5.56 7.00
N PRO A 98 0.94 5.94 5.84
CA PRO A 98 0.57 7.21 5.21
C PRO A 98 -0.91 7.29 4.83
N LEU A 99 -1.50 6.19 4.34
CA LEU A 99 -2.91 6.11 4.00
C LEU A 99 -3.77 5.96 5.26
N PHE A 100 -3.34 5.13 6.21
CA PHE A 100 -3.98 5.00 7.52
C PHE A 100 -4.17 6.36 8.20
N ASP A 101 -3.13 7.20 8.25
CA ASP A 101 -3.15 8.53 8.89
C ASP A 101 -4.17 9.49 8.22
N GLN A 102 -4.62 9.21 6.99
CA GLN A 102 -5.67 9.97 6.31
C GLN A 102 -7.05 9.37 6.52
N LEU A 103 -7.16 8.04 6.48
CA LEU A 103 -8.42 7.30 6.56
C LEU A 103 -8.99 7.32 7.98
N VAL A 104 -8.15 7.20 9.01
CA VAL A 104 -8.59 7.19 10.42
C VAL A 104 -9.25 8.52 10.84
N LYS A 105 -8.97 9.61 10.13
CA LYS A 105 -9.54 10.95 10.40
C LYS A 105 -10.94 11.13 9.80
N ARG A 106 -11.48 10.12 9.12
CA ARG A 106 -12.74 10.22 8.40
C ARG A 106 -13.90 9.67 9.21
N SER A 107 -14.82 10.54 9.61
CA SER A 107 -16.04 10.16 10.32
C SER A 107 -17.02 9.34 9.49
N ASN A 108 -16.95 9.44 8.15
CA ASN A 108 -17.80 8.68 7.23
C ASN A 108 -17.31 7.24 7.01
N LEU A 109 -16.22 6.80 7.65
CA LEU A 109 -15.67 5.45 7.47
C LEU A 109 -15.87 4.62 8.74
N LYS A 110 -16.54 3.47 8.60
CA LYS A 110 -16.40 2.34 9.52
C LYS A 110 -15.15 1.57 9.11
N TYR A 111 -14.03 1.88 9.76
CA TYR A 111 -12.69 1.53 9.27
C TYR A 111 -12.08 0.32 9.97
N THR A 112 -12.21 -0.84 9.35
CA THR A 112 -11.61 -2.12 9.76
C THR A 112 -10.22 -2.28 9.15
N ARG A 113 -9.27 -2.72 9.96
CA ARG A 113 -7.85 -2.85 9.63
C ARG A 113 -7.38 -4.22 10.05
N CYS A 114 -6.69 -4.92 9.17
CA CYS A 114 -6.15 -6.24 9.52
C CYS A 114 -4.83 -6.54 8.82
N ASP A 115 -4.08 -7.47 9.37
CA ASP A 115 -2.81 -7.98 8.83
C ASP A 115 -2.56 -9.39 9.40
N LYS A 116 -1.77 -10.22 8.72
CA LYS A 116 -1.32 -11.52 9.26
C LYS A 116 -0.32 -11.35 10.41
N SER A 117 0.31 -10.18 10.53
CA SER A 117 1.33 -9.90 11.55
C SER A 117 1.12 -8.50 12.15
N PRO A 118 0.08 -8.30 12.97
CA PRO A 118 -0.23 -6.99 13.57
C PRO A 118 0.90 -6.46 14.47
N ASP A 119 1.74 -7.34 15.01
CA ASP A 119 2.94 -6.94 15.75
C ASP A 119 3.89 -6.07 14.91
N ALA A 120 3.88 -6.15 13.58
CA ALA A 120 4.72 -5.31 12.72
C ALA A 120 4.45 -3.79 12.87
N TYR A 121 3.32 -3.42 13.49
CA TYR A 121 2.87 -2.04 13.62
C TYR A 121 3.24 -1.37 14.96
N HIS A 122 3.79 -2.10 15.94
CA HIS A 122 4.16 -1.56 17.26
C HIS A 122 5.03 -0.29 17.21
N LEU A 123 5.91 -0.16 16.20
CA LEU A 123 6.77 1.02 16.00
C LEU A 123 6.27 2.00 14.94
N ARG A 124 5.06 1.84 14.44
CA ARG A 124 4.51 2.60 13.31
C ARG A 124 3.34 3.49 13.69
N ASP A 125 2.92 3.52 14.96
CA ASP A 125 1.75 4.28 15.42
C ASP A 125 0.52 4.02 14.49
N VAL A 126 0.29 2.75 14.16
CA VAL A 126 -0.92 2.25 13.46
C VAL A 126 -1.63 1.34 14.43
N THR A 127 -2.87 1.65 14.76
CA THR A 127 -3.62 1.06 15.89
C THR A 127 -4.78 0.20 15.42
N GLU A 128 -5.25 -0.68 16.30
CA GLU A 128 -6.42 -1.55 16.09
C GLU A 128 -6.33 -2.35 14.78
N VAL A 129 -5.20 -3.03 14.59
CA VAL A 129 -4.98 -3.94 13.47
C VAL A 129 -5.28 -5.36 13.96
N GLU A 130 -6.32 -5.98 13.42
CA GLU A 130 -6.71 -7.36 13.73
C GLU A 130 -5.75 -8.36 13.06
N GLU A 131 -5.47 -9.48 13.74
CA GLU A 131 -4.74 -10.59 13.14
C GLU A 131 -5.66 -11.38 12.20
N VAL A 132 -5.41 -11.31 10.89
CA VAL A 132 -6.25 -11.97 9.88
C VAL A 132 -5.38 -12.50 8.74
N ASP A 133 -5.58 -13.77 8.37
CA ASP A 133 -5.12 -14.30 7.09
C ASP A 133 -6.14 -13.94 6.00
N VAL A 134 -5.69 -13.21 4.98
CA VAL A 134 -6.51 -12.78 3.83
C VAL A 134 -7.17 -13.96 3.09
N SER A 135 -6.61 -15.16 3.20
CA SER A 135 -7.14 -16.38 2.57
C SER A 135 -8.28 -17.03 3.38
N LYS A 136 -8.50 -16.57 4.61
CA LYS A 136 -9.52 -17.08 5.53
C LYS A 136 -10.00 -15.98 6.47
N MET A 137 -10.77 -15.04 5.93
CA MET A 137 -11.22 -13.88 6.70
C MET A 137 -12.39 -14.24 7.62
N PRO A 138 -12.40 -13.80 8.89
CA PRO A 138 -13.47 -14.09 9.85
C PRO A 138 -14.70 -13.18 9.66
N TYR A 139 -14.86 -12.58 8.48
CA TYR A 139 -15.95 -11.65 8.17
C TYR A 139 -17.05 -12.34 7.38
N GLY A 140 -18.30 -11.93 7.58
CA GLY A 140 -19.43 -12.42 6.81
C GLY A 140 -19.41 -11.95 5.35
N ASP A 141 -20.24 -12.57 4.51
CA ASP A 141 -20.40 -12.17 3.11
C ASP A 141 -20.95 -10.74 3.02
N GLY A 142 -20.43 -9.94 2.08
CA GLY A 142 -20.90 -8.55 1.90
C GLY A 142 -20.70 -7.64 3.13
N SER A 143 -19.66 -7.90 3.92
CA SER A 143 -19.33 -7.09 5.10
C SER A 143 -18.76 -5.71 4.78
N PHE A 144 -18.18 -5.52 3.59
CA PHE A 144 -17.46 -4.30 3.23
C PHE A 144 -17.89 -3.71 1.89
N ASP A 145 -18.02 -2.38 1.88
CA ASP A 145 -18.37 -1.62 0.68
C ASP A 145 -17.11 -1.26 -0.12
N VAL A 146 -16.00 -1.05 0.59
CA VAL A 146 -14.69 -0.74 0.02
C VAL A 146 -13.60 -1.62 0.61
N ILE A 147 -12.71 -2.16 -0.23
CA ILE A 147 -11.55 -2.95 0.22
C ILE A 147 -10.25 -2.40 -0.38
N LEU A 148 -9.25 -2.16 0.47
CA LEU A 148 -7.88 -1.85 0.07
C LEU A 148 -6.97 -3.02 0.41
N CYS A 149 -6.30 -3.59 -0.59
CA CYS A 149 -5.39 -4.72 -0.43
C CYS A 149 -4.15 -4.48 -1.30
N ASN A 150 -3.15 -3.80 -0.73
CA ASN A 150 -1.97 -3.38 -1.47
C ASN A 150 -0.75 -4.16 -1.01
N HIS A 151 0.02 -4.69 -1.96
CA HIS A 151 1.28 -5.37 -1.69
C HIS A 151 1.14 -6.54 -0.68
N VAL A 152 -0.02 -7.20 -0.69
CA VAL A 152 -0.33 -8.35 0.16
C VAL A 152 -0.30 -9.63 -0.67
N LEU A 153 -0.97 -9.65 -1.81
CA LEU A 153 -1.23 -10.86 -2.57
C LEU A 153 0.04 -11.51 -3.14
N GLU A 154 1.18 -10.82 -3.21
CA GLU A 154 2.47 -11.41 -3.59
C GLU A 154 3.12 -12.24 -2.48
N TYR A 155 2.60 -12.15 -1.24
CA TYR A 155 3.07 -12.86 -0.05
C TYR A 155 2.17 -14.02 0.38
N VAL A 156 1.00 -14.16 -0.23
CA VAL A 156 0.02 -15.20 0.11
C VAL A 156 0.33 -16.49 -0.63
N ASP A 157 0.31 -17.66 -0.02
CA ASP A 157 0.63 -18.90 -0.75
C ASP A 157 -0.42 -19.23 -1.84
N ASP A 158 -1.71 -19.13 -1.52
CA ASP A 158 -2.82 -19.27 -2.48
C ASP A 158 -3.53 -17.92 -2.70
N ASP A 159 -3.06 -17.13 -3.68
CA ASP A 159 -3.70 -15.86 -4.03
C ASP A 159 -5.11 -16.05 -4.57
N GLN A 160 -5.42 -17.17 -5.21
CA GLN A 160 -6.76 -17.42 -5.74
C GLN A 160 -7.78 -17.55 -4.61
N GLN A 161 -7.42 -18.23 -3.51
CA GLN A 161 -8.26 -18.28 -2.32
C GLN A 161 -8.42 -16.89 -1.68
N ALA A 162 -7.36 -16.12 -1.55
CA ALA A 162 -7.44 -14.74 -1.05
C ALA A 162 -8.34 -13.85 -1.93
N LEU A 163 -8.25 -13.98 -3.26
CA LEU A 163 -9.13 -13.27 -4.19
C LEU A 163 -10.60 -13.68 -4.04
N ARG A 164 -10.88 -14.97 -3.82
CA ARG A 164 -12.24 -15.45 -3.51
C ARG A 164 -12.77 -14.87 -2.20
N GLU A 165 -11.95 -14.80 -1.15
CA GLU A 165 -12.33 -14.15 0.11
C GLU A 165 -12.60 -12.66 -0.06
N LEU A 166 -11.72 -11.94 -0.77
CA LEU A 166 -11.93 -10.53 -1.11
C LEU A 166 -13.26 -10.32 -1.84
N TYR A 167 -13.60 -11.21 -2.77
CA TYR A 167 -14.89 -11.15 -3.47
C TYR A 167 -16.07 -11.46 -2.55
N ARG A 168 -15.93 -12.48 -1.69
CA ARG A 168 -16.96 -12.91 -0.74
C ARG A 168 -17.34 -11.80 0.23
N VAL A 169 -16.34 -11.18 0.87
CA VAL A 169 -16.58 -10.14 1.90
C VAL A 169 -16.97 -8.79 1.31
N MET A 170 -16.78 -8.56 0.01
CA MET A 170 -17.26 -7.36 -0.70
C MET A 170 -18.78 -7.44 -0.93
N THR A 171 -19.50 -6.33 -0.74
CA THR A 171 -20.91 -6.22 -1.11
C THR A 171 -21.12 -6.23 -2.63
N PRO A 172 -22.28 -6.69 -3.13
CA PRO A 172 -22.70 -6.37 -4.49
C PRO A 172 -22.71 -4.84 -4.72
N GLY A 173 -22.09 -4.37 -5.80
CA GLY A 173 -21.88 -2.95 -6.08
C GLY A 173 -20.71 -2.32 -5.31
N GLY A 174 -20.06 -3.07 -4.42
CA GLY A 174 -18.84 -2.67 -3.73
C GLY A 174 -17.64 -2.62 -4.69
N TRP A 175 -16.55 -2.00 -4.22
CA TRP A 175 -15.34 -1.89 -5.02
C TRP A 175 -14.07 -1.96 -4.17
N GLY A 176 -12.94 -2.24 -4.79
CA GLY A 176 -11.66 -2.29 -4.11
C GLY A 176 -10.50 -1.93 -5.01
N ILE A 177 -9.36 -1.64 -4.39
CA ILE A 177 -8.09 -1.46 -5.10
C ILE A 177 -7.13 -2.53 -4.59
N PHE A 178 -6.72 -3.40 -5.51
CA PHE A 178 -5.84 -4.53 -5.22
C PHE A 178 -4.52 -4.34 -5.97
N GLN A 179 -3.52 -3.81 -5.26
CA GLN A 179 -2.22 -3.49 -5.86
C GLN A 179 -1.21 -4.59 -5.61
N VAL A 180 -0.43 -4.90 -6.64
CA VAL A 180 0.68 -5.84 -6.57
C VAL A 180 1.86 -5.30 -7.38
N PRO A 181 3.11 -5.67 -7.05
CA PRO A 181 4.25 -5.38 -7.90
C PRO A 181 4.11 -6.10 -9.24
N MET A 182 3.95 -5.34 -10.31
CA MET A 182 3.78 -5.86 -11.66
C MET A 182 5.12 -5.94 -12.41
N ALA A 183 5.48 -7.14 -12.87
CA ALA A 183 6.54 -7.33 -13.84
C ALA A 183 5.99 -7.17 -15.26
N ILE A 184 5.83 -5.91 -15.71
CA ILE A 184 5.20 -5.55 -17.01
C ILE A 184 5.86 -6.25 -18.22
N GLY A 185 7.13 -6.63 -18.12
CA GLY A 185 7.85 -7.39 -19.16
C GLY A 185 7.52 -8.89 -19.20
N ARG A 186 6.60 -9.38 -18.35
CA ARG A 186 6.20 -10.79 -18.31
C ARG A 186 4.72 -10.93 -18.61
N ASP A 187 4.38 -11.84 -19.52
CA ASP A 187 2.99 -12.13 -19.82
C ASP A 187 2.33 -12.97 -18.72
N ARG A 188 3.10 -13.85 -18.05
CA ARG A 188 2.60 -14.72 -16.97
C ARG A 188 3.31 -14.49 -15.64
N THR A 189 2.53 -14.63 -14.57
CA THR A 189 2.96 -14.59 -13.18
C THR A 189 3.94 -15.72 -12.91
N TYR A 190 5.03 -15.38 -12.23
CA TYR A 190 6.04 -16.35 -11.81
C TYR A 190 5.79 -16.73 -10.36
N GLU A 191 5.39 -17.98 -10.14
CA GLU A 191 5.29 -18.56 -8.80
C GLU A 191 6.68 -19.02 -8.36
N ALA A 192 7.07 -18.69 -7.14
CA ALA A 192 8.37 -19.01 -6.55
C ALA A 192 8.22 -19.66 -5.16
N ALA A 193 7.01 -20.08 -4.79
CA ALA A 193 6.73 -20.73 -3.51
C ALA A 193 7.53 -22.02 -3.31
N PHE A 194 7.93 -22.71 -4.40
CA PHE A 194 8.77 -23.90 -4.36
C PHE A 194 10.24 -23.62 -4.02
N ILE A 195 10.69 -22.35 -4.10
CA ILE A 195 12.07 -21.97 -3.76
C ILE A 195 12.14 -21.76 -2.25
N THR A 196 12.75 -22.71 -1.55
CA THR A 196 12.86 -22.70 -0.08
C THR A 196 13.94 -21.76 0.41
N ASP A 197 15.05 -21.59 -0.33
CA ASP A 197 16.09 -20.64 0.03
C ASP A 197 15.60 -19.20 -0.17
N ALA A 198 15.60 -18.42 0.93
CA ALA A 198 15.05 -17.08 0.93
C ALA A 198 15.89 -16.07 0.12
N LYS A 199 17.20 -16.31 0.00
CA LYS A 199 18.10 -15.42 -0.74
C LYS A 199 17.92 -15.63 -2.24
N GLU A 200 17.91 -16.90 -2.67
CA GLU A 200 17.62 -17.32 -4.04
C GLU A 200 16.23 -16.85 -4.48
N ARG A 201 15.20 -17.10 -3.67
CA ARG A 201 13.83 -16.65 -3.98
C ARG A 201 13.78 -15.14 -4.18
N LYS A 202 14.44 -14.38 -3.32
CA LYS A 202 14.49 -12.92 -3.43
C LYS A 202 15.21 -12.47 -4.70
N GLU A 203 16.27 -13.14 -5.12
CA GLU A 203 17.00 -12.83 -6.34
C GLU A 203 16.13 -13.05 -7.58
N VAL A 204 15.48 -14.22 -7.67
CA VAL A 204 14.56 -14.57 -8.77
C VAL A 204 13.37 -13.60 -8.83
N LEU A 205 12.86 -13.19 -7.66
CA LEU A 205 11.79 -12.19 -7.54
C LEU A 205 12.30 -10.73 -7.60
N ARG A 206 13.51 -10.50 -8.11
CA ARG A 206 14.09 -9.16 -8.37
C ARG A 206 14.11 -8.27 -7.13
N GLY A 207 14.49 -8.84 -5.99
CA GLY A 207 14.58 -8.15 -4.71
C GLY A 207 13.31 -8.21 -3.85
N HIS A 208 12.21 -8.79 -4.34
CA HIS A 208 10.96 -8.93 -3.57
C HIS A 208 11.03 -10.19 -2.70
N SER A 209 10.57 -10.09 -1.46
CA SER A 209 10.60 -11.20 -0.49
C SER A 209 9.34 -12.07 -0.51
N GLY A 210 8.46 -11.88 -1.49
CA GLY A 210 7.21 -12.63 -1.63
C GLY A 210 7.41 -14.06 -2.10
N VAL A 211 6.32 -14.67 -2.51
CA VAL A 211 6.26 -16.02 -3.10
C VAL A 211 5.93 -15.98 -4.58
N ARG A 212 5.64 -14.81 -5.15
CA ARG A 212 5.41 -14.63 -6.59
C ARG A 212 5.76 -13.25 -7.11
N LEU A 213 5.86 -13.17 -8.44
CA LEU A 213 6.01 -11.93 -9.21
C LEU A 213 4.93 -11.88 -10.29
N TYR A 214 3.98 -10.96 -10.15
CA TYR A 214 2.82 -10.87 -11.03
C TYR A 214 3.18 -10.41 -12.45
N GLY A 215 2.63 -11.10 -13.45
CA GLY A 215 2.72 -10.74 -14.86
C GLY A 215 1.43 -10.08 -15.36
N ARG A 216 1.33 -9.88 -16.68
CA ARG A 216 0.13 -9.30 -17.32
C ARG A 216 -1.13 -10.13 -17.14
N ASP A 217 -0.99 -11.43 -16.85
CA ASP A 217 -2.08 -12.34 -16.48
C ASP A 217 -2.79 -11.99 -15.16
N TYR A 218 -2.26 -11.07 -14.35
CA TYR A 218 -2.91 -10.64 -13.10
C TYR A 218 -4.35 -10.14 -13.31
N LEU A 219 -4.62 -9.44 -14.42
CA LEU A 219 -5.97 -8.98 -14.76
C LEU A 219 -6.94 -10.16 -14.90
N GLU A 220 -6.49 -11.24 -15.53
CA GLU A 220 -7.31 -12.44 -15.73
C GLU A 220 -7.51 -13.21 -14.42
N ARG A 221 -6.53 -13.18 -13.49
CA ARG A 221 -6.70 -13.76 -12.15
C ARG A 221 -7.79 -13.05 -11.36
N LEU A 222 -7.81 -11.72 -11.39
CA LEU A 222 -8.85 -10.92 -10.76
C LEU A 222 -10.24 -11.22 -11.35
N LYS A 223 -10.35 -11.27 -12.68
CA LYS A 223 -11.61 -11.61 -13.37
C LYS A 223 -12.10 -13.02 -13.02
N LYS A 224 -11.20 -14.01 -12.96
CA LYS A 224 -11.53 -15.39 -12.59
C LYS A 224 -12.10 -15.52 -11.17
N ALA A 225 -11.74 -14.61 -10.27
CA ALA A 225 -12.31 -14.55 -8.93
C ALA A 225 -13.72 -13.91 -8.89
N GLY A 226 -14.21 -13.39 -10.01
CA GLY A 226 -15.54 -12.81 -10.17
C GLY A 226 -15.55 -11.28 -10.31
N PHE A 227 -14.40 -10.61 -10.19
CA PHE A 227 -14.36 -9.15 -10.26
C PHE A 227 -14.51 -8.61 -11.69
N THR A 228 -15.29 -7.54 -11.84
CA THR A 228 -15.15 -6.62 -12.97
C THR A 228 -13.97 -5.68 -12.69
N VAL A 229 -12.97 -5.66 -13.55
CA VAL A 229 -11.72 -4.92 -13.30
C VAL A 229 -11.54 -3.81 -14.32
N ALA A 230 -11.34 -2.59 -13.83
CA ALA A 230 -10.89 -1.45 -14.61
C ALA A 230 -9.44 -1.13 -14.24
N VAL A 231 -8.57 -1.00 -15.26
CA VAL A 231 -7.18 -0.57 -15.07
C VAL A 231 -7.09 0.92 -15.39
N ASP A 232 -6.80 1.73 -14.38
CA ASP A 232 -6.69 3.18 -14.51
C ASP A 232 -5.22 3.64 -14.40
N LEU A 233 -4.70 4.25 -15.47
CA LEU A 233 -3.41 4.93 -15.48
C LEU A 233 -3.56 6.38 -15.01
N TYR A 234 -4.05 6.57 -13.79
CA TYR A 234 -4.44 7.89 -13.29
C TYR A 234 -3.28 8.88 -13.31
N GLY A 235 -2.05 8.41 -13.06
CA GLY A 235 -0.85 9.25 -13.16
C GLY A 235 -0.61 9.86 -14.54
N LYS A 236 -1.03 9.21 -15.64
CA LYS A 236 -0.98 9.78 -17.00
C LYS A 236 -2.06 10.83 -17.26
N GLN A 237 -3.17 10.77 -16.53
CA GLN A 237 -4.28 11.71 -16.67
C GLN A 237 -4.03 13.02 -15.93
N MET A 238 -3.04 13.05 -15.04
CA MET A 238 -2.68 14.26 -14.28
C MET A 238 -1.91 15.25 -15.17
N ASN A 239 -2.03 16.54 -14.84
CA ASN A 239 -1.11 17.54 -15.38
C ASN A 239 0.34 17.10 -15.09
N PRO A 240 1.25 17.09 -16.09
CA PRO A 240 2.65 16.72 -15.90
C PRO A 240 3.36 17.50 -14.80
N GLU A 241 3.01 18.77 -14.59
CA GLU A 241 3.57 19.57 -13.50
C GLU A 241 3.15 19.05 -12.13
N ASP A 242 1.85 18.79 -11.93
CA ASP A 242 1.34 18.20 -10.68
C ASP A 242 1.90 16.81 -10.43
N ALA A 243 2.01 15.98 -11.48
CA ALA A 243 2.61 14.66 -11.38
C ALA A 243 4.07 14.72 -10.90
N ARG A 244 4.86 15.67 -11.42
CA ARG A 244 6.23 15.92 -10.95
C ARG A 244 6.25 16.46 -9.52
N LYS A 245 5.43 17.48 -9.22
CA LYS A 245 5.31 18.10 -7.90
C LYS A 245 4.97 17.07 -6.81
N TYR A 246 4.07 16.14 -7.11
CA TYR A 246 3.65 15.09 -6.17
C TYR A 246 4.53 13.82 -6.25
N GLY A 247 5.51 13.77 -7.15
CA GLY A 247 6.41 12.62 -7.34
C GLY A 247 5.69 11.34 -7.75
N ILE A 248 4.73 11.46 -8.67
CA ILE A 248 3.89 10.38 -9.17
C ILE A 248 4.58 9.64 -10.31
N ASN A 249 4.52 8.31 -10.28
CA ASN A 249 4.87 7.50 -11.44
C ASN A 249 3.69 7.49 -12.41
N PRO A 250 3.80 8.09 -13.61
CA PRO A 250 2.67 8.16 -14.54
C PRO A 250 2.27 6.77 -15.07
N ASN A 251 3.19 5.81 -15.08
CA ASN A 251 2.93 4.46 -15.62
C ASN A 251 2.42 3.47 -14.57
N GLU A 252 2.24 3.90 -13.32
CA GLU A 252 1.66 3.07 -12.28
C GLU A 252 0.18 2.81 -12.59
N MET A 253 -0.22 1.54 -12.58
CA MET A 253 -1.60 1.12 -12.85
C MET A 253 -2.40 1.07 -11.55
N ILE A 254 -3.68 1.45 -11.62
CA ILE A 254 -4.65 1.22 -10.55
C ILE A 254 -5.64 0.15 -10.99
N PHE A 255 -5.62 -0.99 -10.30
CA PHE A 255 -6.58 -2.07 -10.51
C PHE A 255 -7.82 -1.82 -9.64
N LEU A 256 -8.82 -1.15 -10.22
CA LEU A 256 -10.11 -0.94 -9.59
C LEU A 256 -11.00 -2.17 -9.85
N CYS A 257 -11.24 -2.94 -8.80
CA CYS A 257 -12.04 -4.17 -8.86
C CYS A 257 -13.44 -3.90 -8.32
N LYS A 258 -14.48 -4.43 -8.96
CA LYS A 258 -15.88 -4.29 -8.56
C LYS A 258 -16.57 -5.63 -8.52
N LYS A 259 -17.53 -5.77 -7.60
CA LYS A 259 -18.44 -6.91 -7.50
C LYS A 259 -19.81 -6.55 -8.04
#